data_AF-A0A9D2DPI2-F1
#
_entry.id   AF-A0A9D2DPI2-F1
#
_cell.length_a   1.000
_cell.length_b   1.000
_cell.length_c   1.000
_cell.angle_alpha   90.00
_cell.angle_beta   90.00
_cell.angle_gamma   90.00
#
_symmetry.space_group_name_H-M   'P 1'
#
loop_
_entity.id
_entity.type
_entity.pdbx_description
1 polymer ?
#
loop_
_entity_poly.entity_id
_entity_poly.type
_entity_poly.pdbx_seq_one_letter_code
_entity_poly.pdbx_strand_id
1 'polypeptide(L)'
;MQKSAAQPEDAPMREKRNRQGRHGKGAPAAKWPLRLRRGDLFLLGGLLLAALALLGGAALFSKEGGRALLTTLQGERELSLSQDEVVEIDGSGGIHVVIRVQDGAVWFESSGCPDQICVHSGRLSRTGDTAACLPAGVVVLVTQEAAGQEGSPPADAVAG
;
A
#
# COMPACT_ATOMS: atom_id res chain seq x y z
N MET A 1 44.19 48.06 -4.40
CA MET A 1 43.64 49.25 -5.08
C MET A 1 42.41 48.76 -5.84
N GLN A 2 41.16 48.96 -5.41
CA GLN A 2 40.36 50.17 -5.19
C GLN A 2 39.44 49.88 -3.97
N LYS A 3 39.37 50.62 -2.85
CA LYS A 3 38.84 51.98 -2.57
C LYS A 3 37.40 52.23 -3.06
N SER A 4 36.43 52.09 -2.14
CA SER A 4 35.26 52.98 -1.92
C SER A 4 34.35 52.33 -0.85
N ALA A 5 34.34 52.84 0.40
CA ALA A 5 33.41 53.86 0.91
C ALA A 5 32.00 53.28 1.15
N ALA A 6 31.63 52.89 2.38
CA ALA A 6 31.08 53.77 3.43
C ALA A 6 29.66 54.25 3.03
N GLN A 7 28.57 53.78 3.66
CA GLN A 7 27.90 54.36 4.86
C GLN A 7 26.40 53.89 4.85
N PRO A 8 25.51 54.26 5.79
CA PRO A 8 25.33 53.60 7.09
C PRO A 8 23.82 53.53 7.49
N GLU A 9 23.54 53.21 8.75
CA GLU A 9 22.29 53.42 9.52
C GLU A 9 21.16 54.32 8.95
N ASP A 10 19.90 53.85 8.99
CA ASP A 10 18.86 54.40 9.89
C ASP A 10 17.42 53.92 9.59
N ALA A 11 16.74 53.63 10.70
CA ALA A 11 15.32 53.86 11.00
C ALA A 11 14.21 52.87 10.52
N PRO A 12 13.23 52.59 11.42
CA PRO A 12 12.11 51.69 11.19
C PRO A 12 10.90 52.43 10.62
N MET A 13 10.37 51.97 9.48
CA MET A 13 9.10 52.48 8.97
C MET A 13 7.93 51.67 9.55
N ARG A 14 7.39 52.23 10.63
CA ARG A 14 6.00 52.05 11.08
C ARG A 14 5.02 52.42 9.95
N GLU A 15 3.81 51.89 10.07
CA GLU A 15 2.55 52.52 9.63
C GLU A 15 1.77 51.85 8.47
N LYS A 16 0.98 50.85 8.88
CA LYS A 16 -0.48 50.72 8.63
C LYS A 16 -1.04 50.99 7.22
N ARG A 17 -1.57 49.92 6.61
CA ARG A 17 -3.00 49.80 6.21
C ARG A 17 -3.27 48.39 5.68
N ASN A 18 -3.95 47.54 6.44
CA ASN A 18 -5.39 47.33 6.33
C ASN A 18 -5.89 47.23 4.88
N ARG A 19 -6.06 46.01 4.38
CA ARG A 19 -7.16 45.67 3.47
C ARG A 19 -7.52 44.19 3.61
N GLN A 20 -8.76 43.98 4.07
CA GLN A 20 -9.64 42.87 3.70
C GLN A 20 -9.26 41.52 4.34
N GLY A 21 -9.87 41.08 5.44
CA GLY A 21 -11.28 41.26 5.79
C GLY A 21 -12.14 40.29 4.98
N ARG A 22 -12.15 39.01 5.39
CA ARG A 22 -13.30 38.12 5.17
C ARG A 22 -13.28 36.95 6.13
N HIS A 23 -14.33 36.91 6.94
CA HIS A 23 -14.89 35.73 7.59
C HIS A 23 -14.12 35.15 8.78
N GLY A 24 -14.05 35.94 9.85
CA GLY A 24 -14.46 35.35 11.12
C GLY A 24 -15.96 35.10 11.06
N LYS A 25 -16.40 33.85 11.28
CA LYS A 25 -17.53 33.45 12.14
C LYS A 25 -17.27 32.00 12.54
N GLY A 26 -17.14 31.77 13.85
CA GLY A 26 -16.89 30.45 14.42
C GLY A 26 -17.89 29.42 13.90
N ALA A 27 -17.44 28.17 13.86
CA ALA A 27 -18.33 27.04 13.73
C ALA A 27 -19.52 27.28 14.67
N PRO A 28 -20.77 27.36 14.17
CA PRO A 28 -21.89 27.35 15.09
C PRO A 28 -21.77 26.02 15.82
N ALA A 29 -21.47 26.10 17.12
CA ALA A 29 -21.72 25.00 18.04
C ALA A 29 -23.16 24.59 17.77
N ALA A 30 -23.34 23.48 17.05
CA ALA A 30 -24.63 22.91 16.74
C ALA A 30 -25.17 22.35 18.04
N LYS A 31 -25.69 23.25 18.88
CA LYS A 31 -26.51 22.93 20.03
C LYS A 31 -27.87 22.48 19.49
N TRP A 32 -27.93 21.27 18.93
CA TRP A 32 -29.22 20.64 18.67
C TRP A 32 -29.83 20.29 20.03
N PRO A 33 -30.97 20.89 20.44
CA PRO A 33 -31.76 20.32 21.50
C PRO A 33 -32.45 19.09 20.87
N LEU A 34 -31.74 17.96 20.83
CA LEU A 34 -32.36 16.69 20.48
C LEU A 34 -33.39 16.38 21.57
N ARG A 35 -34.63 16.71 21.27
CA ARG A 35 -35.77 16.26 22.05
C ARG A 35 -36.03 14.82 21.64
N LEU A 36 -35.13 13.91 22.04
CA LEU A 36 -35.19 12.49 21.71
C LEU A 36 -36.50 11.91 22.28
N ARG A 37 -37.47 11.67 21.40
CA ARG A 37 -38.56 10.74 21.72
C ARG A 37 -37.99 9.33 21.73
N ARG A 38 -38.60 8.43 22.51
CA ARG A 38 -38.15 7.02 22.59
C ARG A 38 -37.98 6.38 21.21
N GLY A 39 -38.82 6.75 20.23
CA GLY A 39 -38.70 6.30 18.84
C GLY A 39 -37.43 6.78 18.11
N ASP A 40 -36.97 8.00 18.39
CA ASP A 40 -35.76 8.57 17.79
C ASP A 40 -34.50 7.89 18.33
N LEU A 41 -34.53 7.45 19.60
CA LEU A 41 -33.46 6.64 20.19
C LEU A 41 -33.36 5.24 19.56
N PHE A 42 -34.50 4.63 19.19
CA PHE A 42 -34.50 3.35 18.47
C PHE A 42 -33.96 3.49 17.05
N LEU A 43 -34.32 4.57 16.34
CA LEU A 43 -33.79 4.86 15.01
C LEU A 43 -32.28 5.13 15.04
N LEU A 44 -31.82 5.96 15.99
CA LEU A 44 -30.41 6.28 16.13
C LEU A 44 -29.59 5.04 16.54
N GLY A 45 -30.10 4.24 17.48
CA GLY A 45 -29.46 3.00 17.91
C GLY A 45 -29.39 1.97 16.80
N GLY A 46 -30.48 1.79 16.03
CA GLY A 46 -30.52 0.88 14.89
C GLY A 46 -29.56 1.29 13.77
N LEU A 47 -29.49 2.58 13.45
CA LEU A 47 -28.56 3.11 12.44
C LEU A 47 -27.10 2.92 12.88
N LEU A 48 -26.79 3.17 14.15
CA LEU A 48 -25.45 2.98 14.70
C LEU A 48 -25.03 1.49 14.67
N LEU A 49 -25.94 0.59 15.05
CA LEU A 49 -25.74 -0.86 14.98
C LEU A 49 -25.52 -1.34 13.55
N ALA A 50 -26.34 -0.87 12.61
CA ALA A 50 -26.18 -1.21 11.19
C ALA A 50 -24.84 -0.72 10.64
N ALA A 51 -24.39 0.49 10.99
CA ALA A 51 -23.10 1.01 10.57
C ALA A 51 -21.93 0.21 11.14
N LEU A 52 -21.99 -0.17 12.43
CA LEU A 52 -21.00 -1.04 13.07
C LEU A 52 -20.99 -2.44 12.46
N ALA A 53 -22.15 -3.01 12.16
CA ALA A 53 -22.25 -4.32 11.51
C ALA A 53 -21.70 -4.29 10.07
N LEU A 54 -21.96 -3.22 9.31
CA LEU A 54 -21.41 -3.04 7.97
C LEU A 54 -19.89 -2.85 8.00
N LEU A 55 -19.36 -2.05 8.93
CA LEU A 55 -17.91 -1.84 9.06
C LEU A 55 -17.19 -3.10 9.57
N GLY A 56 -17.74 -3.76 10.59
CA GLY A 56 -17.20 -5.00 11.13
C GLY A 56 -17.28 -6.15 10.14
N GLY A 57 -18.40 -6.26 9.41
CA GLY A 57 -18.58 -7.19 8.31
C GLY A 57 -17.58 -6.93 7.19
N ALA A 58 -17.49 -5.70 6.68
CA ALA A 58 -16.53 -5.36 5.62
C ALA A 58 -15.08 -5.63 6.02
N ALA A 59 -14.68 -5.36 7.27
CA ALA A 59 -13.33 -5.65 7.75
C ALA A 59 -13.03 -7.16 7.84
N LEU A 60 -14.04 -7.98 8.13
CA LEU A 60 -13.92 -9.44 8.15
C LEU A 60 -13.98 -10.05 6.74
N PHE A 61 -14.80 -9.47 5.85
CA PHE A 61 -14.97 -9.91 4.47
C PHE A 61 -13.86 -9.40 3.53
N SER A 62 -13.10 -8.36 3.91
CA SER A 62 -11.93 -7.88 3.13
C SER A 62 -10.72 -8.82 3.21
N LYS A 63 -10.81 -9.93 3.96
CA LYS A 63 -9.84 -11.03 3.94
C LYS A 63 -10.23 -12.10 2.91
N GLU A 64 -10.67 -11.69 1.73
CA GLU A 64 -10.74 -12.60 0.59
C GLU A 64 -9.30 -13.01 0.26
N GLY A 65 -9.01 -14.28 0.54
CA GLY A 65 -7.67 -14.84 0.50
C GLY A 65 -7.10 -14.81 -0.90
N GLY A 66 -6.34 -13.76 -1.20
CA GLY A 66 -5.53 -13.70 -2.39
C GLY A 66 -4.57 -14.89 -2.42
N ARG A 67 -4.22 -15.35 -3.61
CA ARG A 67 -3.26 -16.42 -3.80
C ARG A 67 -2.01 -15.82 -4.43
N ALA A 68 -0.87 -16.46 -4.19
CA ALA A 68 0.36 -16.11 -4.87
C ALA A 68 0.94 -17.36 -5.52
N LEU A 69 1.24 -17.27 -6.80
CA LEU A 69 1.99 -18.30 -7.51
C LEU A 69 3.47 -18.04 -7.31
N LEU A 70 4.14 -19.00 -6.70
CA LEU A 70 5.58 -19.04 -6.52
C LEU A 70 6.16 -19.98 -7.58
N THR A 71 6.86 -19.42 -8.56
CA THR A 71 7.58 -20.19 -9.58
C THR A 71 9.05 -20.28 -9.18
N THR A 72 9.54 -21.51 -9.07
CA THR A 72 10.93 -21.83 -8.74
C THR A 72 11.54 -22.73 -9.81
N LEU A 73 12.84 -22.96 -9.74
CA LEU A 73 13.53 -23.93 -10.61
C LEU A 73 13.06 -25.38 -10.39
N GLN A 74 12.49 -25.69 -9.21
CA GLN A 74 11.99 -27.03 -8.88
C GLN A 74 10.53 -27.24 -9.28
N GLY A 75 9.82 -26.17 -9.64
CA GLY A 75 8.40 -26.21 -10.02
C GLY A 75 7.62 -25.00 -9.52
N GLU A 76 6.31 -25.05 -9.76
CA GLU A 76 5.34 -24.04 -9.33
C GLU A 76 4.68 -24.47 -8.02
N ARG A 77 4.58 -23.55 -7.06
CA ARG A 77 3.90 -23.73 -5.78
C ARG A 77 2.89 -22.61 -5.57
N GLU A 78 1.69 -22.95 -5.15
CA GLU A 78 0.67 -21.98 -4.79
C GLU A 78 0.76 -21.66 -3.29
N LEU A 79 0.80 -20.37 -2.95
CA LEU A 79 0.81 -19.83 -1.59
C LEU A 79 -0.52 -19.13 -1.32
N SER A 80 -1.10 -19.37 -0.15
CA SER A 80 -2.32 -18.68 0.29
C SER A 80 -1.96 -17.45 1.10
N LEU A 81 -2.36 -16.26 0.67
CA LEU A 81 -2.08 -15.01 1.39
C LEU A 81 -2.85 -14.90 2.72
N SER A 82 -3.86 -15.76 2.93
CA SER A 82 -4.62 -15.83 4.18
C SER A 82 -3.88 -16.53 5.33
N GLN A 83 -2.82 -17.29 5.03
CA GLN A 83 -2.04 -17.99 6.05
C GLN A 83 -0.65 -17.39 6.14
N ASP A 84 -0.24 -17.11 7.36
CA ASP A 84 1.11 -16.64 7.64
C ASP A 84 2.08 -17.82 7.48
N GLU A 85 3.01 -17.71 6.54
CA GLU A 85 3.99 -18.75 6.22
C GLU A 85 5.34 -18.11 5.85
N VAL A 86 6.43 -18.82 6.15
CA VAL A 86 7.78 -18.48 5.70
C VAL A 86 8.26 -19.59 4.79
N VAL A 87 8.69 -19.22 3.59
CA VAL A 87 9.18 -20.15 2.56
C VAL A 87 10.63 -19.84 2.30
N GLU A 88 11.49 -20.82 2.57
CA GLU A 88 12.92 -20.75 2.29
C GLU A 88 13.21 -21.55 1.03
N ILE A 89 13.93 -20.94 0.09
CA ILE A 89 14.19 -21.51 -1.23
C ILE A 89 15.68 -21.36 -1.55
N ASP A 90 16.27 -22.48 -1.92
CA ASP A 90 17.63 -22.54 -2.45
C ASP A 90 17.57 -22.39 -3.97
N GLY A 91 17.84 -21.18 -4.45
CA GLY A 91 17.83 -20.86 -5.87
C GLY A 91 19.09 -21.32 -6.60
N SER A 92 19.18 -20.96 -7.89
CA SER A 92 20.38 -21.19 -8.69
C SER A 92 21.63 -20.56 -8.07
N GLY A 93 22.77 -21.23 -8.23
CA GLY A 93 24.07 -20.71 -7.78
C GLY A 93 24.25 -20.68 -6.26
N GLY A 94 23.42 -21.40 -5.49
CA GLY A 94 23.49 -21.42 -4.02
C GLY A 94 22.97 -20.13 -3.37
N ILE A 95 22.14 -19.38 -4.09
CA ILE A 95 21.54 -18.16 -3.56
C ILE A 95 20.32 -18.52 -2.73
N HIS A 96 20.41 -18.32 -1.43
CA HIS A 96 19.30 -18.48 -0.50
C HIS A 96 18.31 -17.32 -0.60
N VAL A 97 17.02 -17.63 -0.64
CA VAL A 97 15.94 -16.65 -0.71
C VAL A 97 14.89 -17.00 0.35
N VAL A 98 14.48 -15.99 1.12
CA VAL A 98 13.44 -16.13 2.14
C VAL A 98 12.24 -15.28 1.72
N ILE A 99 11.09 -15.92 1.56
CA ILE A 99 9.82 -15.30 1.22
C ILE A 99 8.91 -15.41 2.44
N ARG A 100 8.24 -14.31 2.78
CA ARG A 100 7.29 -14.26 3.88
C ARG A 100 5.91 -13.90 3.36
N VAL A 101 4.92 -14.64 3.83
CA VAL A 101 3.50 -14.37 3.64
C VAL A 101 2.93 -13.97 5.01
N GLN A 102 2.31 -12.80 5.08
CA GLN A 102 1.67 -12.31 6.30
C GLN A 102 0.65 -11.22 5.99
N ASP A 103 -0.44 -11.16 6.75
CA ASP A 103 -1.47 -10.11 6.65
C ASP A 103 -2.09 -9.96 5.24
N GLY A 104 -2.17 -11.02 4.44
CA GLY A 104 -2.66 -10.91 3.07
C GLY A 104 -1.64 -10.36 2.07
N ALA A 105 -0.36 -10.27 2.45
CA ALA A 105 0.72 -9.81 1.59
C ALA A 105 1.88 -10.81 1.55
N VAL A 106 2.59 -10.86 0.42
CA VAL A 106 3.81 -11.65 0.23
C VAL A 106 4.97 -10.75 -0.12
N TRP A 107 6.16 -11.02 0.41
CA TRP A 107 7.37 -10.28 0.08
C TRP A 107 8.64 -11.12 0.26
N PHE A 108 9.72 -10.66 -0.36
CA PHE A 108 11.05 -11.20 -0.13
C PHE A 108 11.62 -10.59 1.15
N GLU A 109 11.74 -11.39 2.20
CA GLU A 109 12.31 -10.96 3.49
C GLU A 109 13.83 -10.80 3.40
N SER A 110 14.49 -11.76 2.73
CA SER A 110 15.91 -11.67 2.44
C SER A 110 16.28 -12.43 1.18
N SER A 111 17.37 -12.01 0.53
CA SER A 111 17.95 -12.73 -0.60
C SER A 111 19.46 -12.64 -0.54
N GLY A 112 20.16 -13.70 -0.93
CA GLY A 112 21.62 -13.68 -1.08
C GLY A 112 22.13 -13.01 -2.37
N CYS A 113 21.25 -12.41 -3.19
CA CYS A 113 21.62 -11.83 -4.47
C CYS A 113 22.28 -10.43 -4.30
N PRO A 114 23.18 -10.01 -5.20
CA PRO A 114 23.82 -8.69 -5.09
C PRO A 114 22.85 -7.53 -5.38
N ASP A 115 21.87 -7.77 -6.25
CA ASP A 115 21.00 -6.71 -6.76
C ASP A 115 19.90 -6.29 -5.77
N GLN A 116 19.50 -7.18 -4.87
CA GLN A 116 18.46 -6.96 -3.84
C GLN A 116 17.13 -6.39 -4.36
N ILE A 117 16.90 -6.41 -5.68
CA ILE A 117 15.71 -5.83 -6.32
C ILE A 117 14.42 -6.45 -5.76
N CYS A 118 14.41 -7.77 -5.55
CA CYS A 118 13.28 -8.50 -4.99
C CYS A 118 12.91 -8.05 -3.56
N VAL A 119 13.91 -7.77 -2.72
CA VAL A 119 13.71 -7.26 -1.35
C VAL A 119 13.21 -5.81 -1.40
N HIS A 120 13.74 -5.01 -2.32
CA HIS A 120 13.31 -3.62 -2.52
C HIS A 120 11.91 -3.49 -3.11
N SER A 121 11.38 -4.50 -3.81
CA SER A 121 9.99 -4.52 -4.27
C SER A 121 8.98 -4.43 -3.12
N GLY A 122 9.34 -4.87 -1.92
CA GLY A 122 8.49 -4.75 -0.73
C GLY A 122 7.27 -5.67 -0.76
N ARG A 123 6.20 -5.24 -0.07
CA ARG A 123 4.96 -6.01 0.12
C ARG A 123 4.10 -6.03 -1.13
N LEU A 124 3.83 -7.22 -1.64
CA LEU A 124 2.91 -7.49 -2.75
C LEU A 124 1.59 -7.98 -2.16
N SER A 125 0.50 -7.27 -2.43
CA SER A 125 -0.83 -7.63 -1.91
C SER A 125 -1.92 -7.49 -2.95
N ARG A 126 -1.68 -6.78 -4.06
CA ARG A 126 -2.67 -6.58 -5.11
C ARG A 126 -2.46 -7.59 -6.22
N THR A 127 -3.55 -7.97 -6.84
CA THR A 127 -3.55 -8.84 -8.01
C THR A 127 -2.72 -8.25 -9.14
N GLY A 128 -1.84 -9.05 -9.73
CA GLY A 128 -0.87 -8.64 -10.74
C GLY A 128 0.44 -8.08 -10.18
N ASP A 129 0.53 -7.81 -8.87
CA ASP A 129 1.80 -7.48 -8.25
C ASP A 129 2.76 -8.68 -8.42
N THR A 130 3.97 -8.41 -8.90
CA THR A 130 4.98 -9.42 -9.21
C THR A 130 6.32 -8.97 -8.68
N ALA A 131 7.10 -9.91 -8.14
CA ALA A 131 8.53 -9.68 -7.92
C ALA A 131 9.33 -10.94 -8.23
N ALA A 132 10.55 -10.74 -8.73
CA ALA A 132 11.41 -11.82 -9.17
C ALA A 132 12.83 -11.61 -8.65
N CYS A 133 13.45 -12.70 -8.21
CA CYS A 133 14.88 -12.79 -7.99
C CYS A 133 15.50 -13.52 -9.20
N LEU A 134 15.87 -12.75 -10.22
CA LEU A 134 16.45 -13.29 -11.47
C LEU A 134 17.69 -14.17 -11.22
N PRO A 135 18.67 -13.78 -10.38
CA PRO A 135 19.87 -14.61 -10.16
C PRO A 135 19.56 -15.95 -9.48
N ALA A 136 18.51 -16.00 -8.66
CA ALA A 136 18.07 -17.21 -7.95
C ALA A 136 17.04 -18.03 -8.74
N GLY A 137 16.46 -17.49 -9.82
CA GLY A 137 15.42 -18.15 -10.61
C GLY A 137 14.07 -18.28 -9.86
N VAL A 138 13.74 -17.32 -9.00
CA VAL A 138 12.51 -17.34 -8.19
C VAL A 138 11.61 -16.19 -8.58
N VAL A 139 10.33 -16.47 -8.85
CA VAL A 139 9.32 -15.47 -9.23
C VAL A 139 8.08 -15.64 -8.37
N VAL A 140 7.53 -14.54 -7.89
CA VAL A 140 6.27 -14.48 -7.13
C VAL A 140 5.30 -13.60 -7.88
N LEU A 141 4.11 -14.12 -8.15
CA LEU A 141 3.00 -13.43 -8.80
C LEU A 141 1.75 -13.52 -7.93
N VAL A 142 1.15 -12.39 -7.57
CA VAL A 142 -0.12 -12.37 -6.80
C VAL A 142 -1.30 -12.50 -7.77
N THR A 143 -2.15 -13.50 -7.57
CA THR A 143 -3.33 -13.79 -8.41
C THR A 143 -4.59 -13.99 -7.57
N GLN A 144 -5.77 -13.74 -8.16
CA GLN A 144 -7.06 -14.09 -7.53
C GLN A 144 -7.55 -15.47 -7.95
N GLU A 145 -6.92 -16.05 -8.97
CA GLU A 145 -7.25 -17.36 -9.52
C GLU A 145 -5.93 -18.02 -9.97
N ALA A 146 -5.81 -19.35 -9.84
CA ALA A 146 -4.58 -20.07 -10.14
C ALA A 146 -4.11 -19.75 -11.58
N ALA A 147 -3.02 -18.98 -11.71
CA ALA A 147 -2.42 -18.69 -13.00
C ALA A 147 -1.63 -19.90 -13.47
N GLY A 148 -2.31 -20.86 -14.10
CA GLY A 148 -1.66 -21.73 -15.07
C GLY A 148 -1.31 -20.89 -16.29
N GLN A 149 -0.03 -20.56 -16.43
CA GLN A 149 0.71 -20.21 -17.66
C GLN A 149 -0.12 -19.71 -18.86
N GLU A 150 -0.13 -18.40 -19.09
CA GLU A 150 -0.11 -17.84 -20.44
C GLU A 150 1.02 -16.80 -20.53
N GLY A 151 2.25 -17.32 -20.56
CA GLY A 151 3.35 -16.59 -21.17
C GLY A 151 3.02 -16.43 -22.65
N SER A 152 2.50 -15.26 -23.03
CA SER A 152 2.31 -14.87 -24.42
C SER A 152 3.67 -14.95 -25.13
N PRO A 153 3.89 -15.84 -26.11
CA PRO A 153 5.08 -15.75 -26.94
C PRO A 153 4.96 -14.50 -27.84
N PRO A 154 6.04 -13.72 -28.05
CA PRO A 154 6.02 -12.64 -29.01
C PRO A 154 5.70 -13.19 -30.40
N ALA A 155 4.69 -12.61 -31.02
CA ALA A 155 4.23 -12.93 -32.36
C ALA A 155 5.23 -12.43 -33.41
N ASP A 156 6.32 -13.16 -33.61
CA ASP A 156 7.27 -12.92 -34.72
C ASP A 156 7.57 -14.24 -35.45
N ALA A 157 6.53 -14.77 -36.12
CA ALA A 157 6.68 -15.80 -37.16
C ALA A 157 6.43 -15.15 -38.53
N VAL A 158 7.43 -14.40 -39.01
CA VAL A 158 7.52 -14.00 -40.42
C VAL A 158 8.06 -15.19 -41.21
N ALA A 159 7.17 -15.81 -41.98
CA ALA A 159 7.44 -16.87 -42.92
C ALA A 159 8.41 -16.40 -44.03
N GLY A 160 9.35 -17.28 -44.39
CA GLY A 160 10.15 -17.26 -45.62
C GLY A 160 9.98 -18.57 -46.35
#